data_AF-A0A4Y7S8R7-F1
#
_entry.id   AF-A0A4Y7S8R7-F1
#
_cell.length_a   1.000
_cell.length_b   1.000
_cell.length_c   1.000
_cell.angle_alpha   90.00
_cell.angle_beta   90.00
_cell.angle_gamma   90.00
#
_symmetry.space_group_name_H-M   'P 1'
#
loop_
_entity.id
_entity.type
_entity.pdbx_description
1 polymer ?
#
loop_
_entity_poly.entity_id
_entity_poly.type
_entity_poly.pdbx_seq_one_letter_code
_entity_poly.pdbx_strand_id
1 'polypeptide(L)' 'MPVITVEAGKMDRNKKALLVKELTQKASEILSIPEQAFVTLIKENDMDNIGTGGRLLSDKMAK' A
#
# COMPACT_ATOMS: atom_id res chain seq x y z
N MET A 1 -2.69 15.55 11.06
CA MET A 1 -2.01 14.24 10.94
C MET A 1 -2.66 13.48 9.79
N PRO A 2 -2.16 13.63 8.55
CA PRO A 2 -2.67 12.89 7.40
C PRO A 2 -2.27 11.40 7.45
N VAL A 3 -3.12 10.54 6.90
CA VAL A 3 -2.88 9.09 6.86
C VAL A 3 -2.93 8.59 5.42
N ILE A 4 -1.90 7.85 5.00
CA ILE A 4 -1.85 7.16 3.71
C ILE A 4 -2.02 5.67 3.99
N THR A 5 -3.06 5.04 3.45
CA THR A 5 -3.28 3.59 3.58
C THR A 5 -3.11 2.91 2.24
N VAL A 6 -2.28 1.87 2.20
CA VAL A 6 -2.10 0.99 1.04
C VAL A 6 -2.62 -0.38 1.40
N GLU A 7 -3.70 -0.82 0.75
CA GLU A 7 -4.22 -2.19 0.84
C GLU A 7 -3.79 -2.96 -0.40
N ALA A 8 -3.01 -4.02 -0.20
CA ALA A 8 -2.38 -4.76 -1.29
C ALA A 8 -2.12 -6.22 -0.90
N GLY A 9 -1.66 -7.01 -1.87
CA GLY A 9 -1.09 -8.34 -1.58
C GLY A 9 0.24 -8.28 -0.85
N LYS A 10 0.72 -9.42 -0.38
CA LYS A 10 2.05 -9.57 0.26
C LYS A 10 3.17 -9.07 -0.66
N MET A 11 4.15 -8.38 -0.06
CA MET A 11 5.33 -7.85 -0.75
C MET A 11 6.59 -7.91 0.13
N ASP A 12 7.76 -7.78 -0.51
CA ASP A 12 9.04 -7.75 0.19
C ASP A 12 9.25 -6.42 0.95
N ARG A 13 10.22 -6.43 1.88
CA ARG A 13 10.55 -5.27 2.71
C ARG A 13 11.00 -4.04 1.91
N ASN A 14 11.68 -4.24 0.78
CA ASN A 14 12.23 -3.14 -0.01
C ASN A 14 11.11 -2.35 -0.68
N LYS A 15 10.10 -3.04 -1.23
CA LYS A 15 8.89 -2.40 -1.76
C LYS A 15 8.13 -1.62 -0.70
N LYS A 16 7.97 -2.18 0.50
CA LYS A 16 7.33 -1.49 1.64
C LYS A 16 8.05 -0.19 1.99
N ALA A 17 9.38 -0.25 2.10
CA ALA A 17 10.20 0.93 2.40
C ALA A 17 10.09 2.01 1.31
N LEU A 18 10.12 1.61 0.05
CA LEU A 18 9.99 2.53 -1.08
C LEU A 18 8.59 3.18 -1.13
N LEU A 19 7.52 2.40 -0.91
CA LEU A 19 6.15 2.92 -0.85
C LEU A 19 6.00 3.97 0.25
N VAL A 20 6.49 3.70 1.47
CA VAL A 20 6.43 4.66 2.58
C VAL A 20 7.16 5.95 2.22
N LYS A 21 8.37 5.84 1.67
CA LYS A 21 9.20 7.00 1.31
C LYS A 21 8.54 7.85 0.22
N GLU A 22 8.26 7.26 -0.93
CA GLU A 22 7.85 8.00 -2.12
C GLU A 22 6.42 8.56 -1.99
N LEU A 23 5.49 7.83 -1.37
CA LEU A 23 4.13 8.32 -1.14
C LEU A 23 4.12 9.47 -0.14
N THR A 24 4.89 9.35 0.95
CA THR A 24 4.98 10.43 1.96
C THR A 24 5.62 11.68 1.35
N GLN A 25 6.72 11.52 0.60
CA GLN A 25 7.41 12.65 -0.03
C GLN A 25 6.49 13.41 -1.00
N LYS A 26 5.78 12.69 -1.89
CA LYS A 26 4.85 13.34 -2.84
C LYS A 26 3.66 13.99 -2.14
N ALA A 27 3.08 13.35 -1.13
CA ALA A 27 1.97 13.92 -0.38
C ALA A 27 2.39 15.18 0.41
N SER A 28 3.57 15.14 1.03
CA SER A 28 4.21 16.28 1.71
C SER A 28 4.38 17.47 0.77
N GLU A 29 4.94 17.25 -0.42
CA GLU A 29 5.14 18.28 -1.44
C GLU A 29 3.82 18.93 -1.90
N ILE A 30 2.82 18.11 -2.25
CA ILE A 30 1.53 18.61 -2.76
C ILE A 30 0.75 19.37 -1.70
N LEU A 31 0.74 18.85 -0.46
CA LEU A 31 -0.07 19.42 0.62
C LEU A 31 0.67 20.51 1.40
N SER A 32 1.97 20.71 1.13
CA SER A 32 2.84 21.61 1.91
C SER A 32 2.82 21.31 3.42
N ILE A 33 2.79 20.01 3.76
CA ILE A 33 2.81 19.51 5.15
C ILE A 33 4.12 18.77 5.36
N PRO A 34 4.84 18.95 6.49
CA PRO A 34 6.08 18.22 6.74
C PRO A 34 5.89 16.69 6.75
N GLU A 35 6.84 15.94 6.18
CA GLU A 35 6.79 14.47 6.08
C GLU A 35 6.54 13.77 7.43
N GLN A 36 7.14 14.28 8.51
CA GLN A 36 6.98 13.74 9.86
C GLN A 36 5.55 13.81 10.42
N ALA A 37 4.66 14.58 9.79
CA ALA A 37 3.25 14.66 10.18
C ALA A 37 2.37 13.56 9.56
N PHE A 38 2.92 12.78 8.62
CA PHE A 38 2.22 11.72 7.91
C PHE A 38 2.40 10.37 8.60
N VAL A 39 1.34 9.56 8.56
CA VAL A 39 1.38 8.15 8.94
C VAL A 39 1.06 7.31 7.71
N THR A 40 1.95 6.38 7.36
CA THR A 40 1.73 5.45 6.23
C THR A 40 1.50 4.04 6.76
N LEU A 41 0.36 3.45 6.42
CA LEU A 41 -0.06 2.11 6.82
C LEU A 41 -0.12 1.21 5.58
N ILE A 42 0.60 0.08 5.63
CA ILE A 42 0.53 -0.95 4.59
C ILE A 42 -0.20 -2.15 5.18
N LYS A 43 -1.34 -2.50 4.60
CA LYS A 43 -2.12 -3.69 4.97
C LYS A 43 -1.99 -4.74 3.88
N GLU A 44 -1.29 -5.81 4.21
CA GLU A 44 -1.06 -6.94 3.31
C GLU A 44 -2.14 -7.99 3.53
N ASN A 45 -2.80 -8.39 2.43
CA ASN A 45 -3.79 -9.46 2.42
C ASN A 45 -3.24 -10.68 1.66
N ASP A 46 -3.62 -11.86 2.12
CA ASP A 46 -3.44 -13.09 1.34
C ASP A 46 -4.31 -13.07 0.10
N MET A 47 -3.89 -13.77 -0.97
CA MET A 47 -4.59 -13.74 -2.25
C MET A 47 -5.99 -14.37 -2.18
N ASP A 48 -6.22 -15.28 -1.24
CA ASP A 48 -7.54 -15.84 -0.93
C ASP A 48 -8.49 -14.83 -0.27
N ASN A 49 -7.96 -13.73 0.26
CA ASN A 49 -8.74 -12.65 0.86
C ASN A 49 -9.01 -11.51 -0.12
N ILE A 50 -8.55 -11.62 -1.37
CA ILE A 50 -8.72 -10.58 -2.40
C ILE A 50 -9.53 -11.14 -3.56
N GLY A 51 -10.71 -10.58 -3.79
CA GLY A 51 -11.58 -10.93 -4.91
C GLY A 51 -11.58 -9.86 -6.00
N THR A 52 -11.51 -10.27 -7.28
CA THR A 52 -11.69 -9.36 -8.42
C THR A 52 -12.59 -9.99 -9.48
N GLY A 53 -13.71 -9.34 -9.83
CA GLY A 53 -14.66 -9.85 -10.82
C GLY A 53 -15.31 -11.18 -10.40
N GLY A 54 -15.62 -11.34 -9.11
CA GLY A 54 -16.29 -12.52 -8.58
C GLY A 54 -15.40 -13.77 -8.43
N ARG A 55 -14.08 -13.64 -8.53
CA ARG A 55 -13.11 -14.74 -8.30
C ARG A 55 -11.99 -14.29 -7.38
N LEU A 56 -11.45 -15.22 -6.59
CA LEU A 56 -10.28 -14.96 -5.76
C LEU A 56 -9.05 -14.70 -6.64
N LEU A 57 -8.12 -13.89 -6.16
CA LEU A 57 -6.88 -13.63 -6.88
C LEU A 57 -5.98 -14.87 -6.89
N SER A 58 -6.04 -15.70 -5.86
CA SER A 58 -5.35 -17.00 -5.82
C SER A 58 -5.75 -17.89 -7.00
N ASP A 59 -7.04 -17.97 -7.32
CA ASP A 59 -7.55 -18.73 -8.48
C ASP A 59 -7.02 -18.20 -9.83
N LYS A 60 -6.74 -16.89 -9.91
CA LYS A 60 -6.23 -16.25 -11.14
C LYS A 60 -4.72 -16.40 -11.29
N MET A 61 -3.98 -16.40 -10.19
CA MET A 61 -2.51 -16.48 -10.18
C MET A 61 -1.98 -17.91 -10.29
N ALA A 62 -2.80 -18.92 -10.03
CA ALA A 62 -2.44 -20.33 -10.14
C ALA A 62 -2.53 -20.90 -11.58
N LYS A 63 -2.85 -20.06 -12.57
CA LYS A 63 -2.85 -20.42 -14.00
C LYS A 63 -1.63 -19.84 -14.71
#